data_AF-A0A842TMQ9-F1
#
_entry.id   AF-A0A842TMQ9-F1
#
_cell.length_a   1.000
_cell.length_b   1.000
_cell.length_c   1.000
_cell.angle_alpha   90.00
_cell.angle_beta   90.00
_cell.angle_gamma   90.00
#
_symmetry.space_group_name_H-M   'P 1'
#
loop_
_entity.id
_entity.type
_entity.pdbx_description
1 polymer ?
#
loop_
_entity_poly.entity_id
_entity_poly.type
_entity_poly.pdbx_seq_one_letter_code
_entity_poly.pdbx_strand_id
1 'polypeptide(L)' 'MTERFVSSTSIIGEWNWEKLSRCIVCNLPIKQNENVIKCPHCKKYAHRDHLLEWIKIKGKCPFCGRKLSQNQLKS' A
#
# COMPACT_ATOMS: atom_id res chain seq x y z
N MET A 1 37.34 14.30 -28.33
CA MET A 1 37.11 13.21 -27.37
C MET A 1 37.34 13.78 -25.98
N THR A 2 36.28 14.18 -25.27
CA THR A 2 36.43 14.75 -23.92
C THR A 2 36.05 13.68 -22.91
N GLU A 3 37.08 13.04 -22.36
CA GLU A 3 36.95 12.06 -21.30
C GLU A 3 36.50 12.76 -20.02
N ARG A 4 35.26 12.50 -19.58
CA ARG A 4 34.73 13.02 -18.33
C ARG A 4 35.34 12.24 -17.16
N PHE A 5 36.25 12.89 -16.44
CA PHE A 5 36.81 12.42 -15.16
C PHE A 5 35.69 12.28 -14.11
N VAL A 6 35.31 11.05 -13.76
CA VAL A 6 34.44 10.77 -12.61
C VAL A 6 35.33 10.35 -11.44
N SER A 7 35.80 11.33 -10.68
CA SER A 7 36.89 11.19 -9.70
C SER A 7 36.44 10.76 -8.30
N SER A 8 35.63 9.69 -8.19
CA SER A 8 35.15 9.05 -6.94
C SER A 8 33.65 9.25 -6.68
N THR A 9 32.84 8.32 -7.17
CA THR A 9 31.46 8.13 -6.72
C THR A 9 31.43 7.14 -5.56
N SER A 10 31.19 7.63 -4.35
CA SER A 10 30.85 6.77 -3.21
C SER A 10 29.35 6.46 -3.22
N ILE A 11 28.99 5.20 -3.07
CA ILE A 11 27.59 4.78 -2.95
C ILE A 11 27.07 5.28 -1.59
N ILE A 12 26.18 6.27 -1.62
CA ILE A 12 25.51 6.87 -0.45
C ILE A 12 24.45 5.96 0.20
N GLY A 13 24.15 4.81 -0.41
CA GLY A 13 23.20 3.81 0.07
C GLY A 13 22.54 3.01 -1.05
N GLU A 14 21.78 1.98 -0.69
CA GLU A 14 20.98 1.18 -1.62
C GLU A 14 19.54 1.71 -1.66
N TRP A 15 19.10 2.14 -2.85
CA TRP A 15 17.71 2.51 -3.06
C TRP A 15 16.86 1.24 -3.18
N ASN A 16 16.20 0.84 -2.10
CA ASN A 16 15.25 -0.25 -2.16
C ASN A 16 13.87 0.28 -2.61
N TRP A 17 13.54 0.10 -3.88
CA TRP A 17 12.22 0.40 -4.47
C TRP A 17 11.19 -0.72 -4.27
N GLU A 18 11.51 -1.78 -3.52
CA GLU A 18 10.59 -2.85 -3.21
C GLU A 18 9.41 -2.26 -2.44
N LYS A 19 8.28 -2.27 -3.13
CA LYS A 19 7.06 -1.59 -2.72
C LYS A 19 6.41 -2.42 -1.63
N LEU A 20 6.82 -2.21 -0.38
CA LEU A 20 6.12 -2.73 0.79
C LEU A 20 4.62 -2.44 0.62
N SER A 21 3.79 -3.47 0.80
CA SER A 21 2.33 -3.33 0.77
C SER A 21 1.93 -2.26 1.77
N ARG A 22 1.34 -1.16 1.31
CA ARG A 22 0.86 -0.08 2.19
C ARG A 22 -0.64 -0.17 2.35
N CYS A 23 -1.12 0.14 3.55
CA CYS A 23 -2.53 0.23 3.83
C CYS A 23 -3.13 1.43 3.10
N ILE A 24 -4.16 1.21 2.28
CA ILE A 24 -4.82 2.27 1.51
C ILE A 24 -5.59 3.31 2.35
N VAL A 25 -5.70 3.12 3.68
CA VAL A 25 -6.39 4.04 4.59
C VAL A 25 -5.39 4.88 5.39
N CYS A 26 -4.47 4.25 6.13
CA CYS A 26 -3.49 4.97 6.96
C CYS A 26 -2.14 5.23 6.26
N ASN A 27 -1.95 4.70 5.05
CA ASN A 27 -0.73 4.82 4.26
C ASN A 27 0.56 4.25 4.92
N LEU A 28 0.41 3.50 6.01
CA LEU A 28 1.49 2.82 6.71
C LEU A 28 1.86 1.50 6.02
N PRO A 29 3.13 1.06 6.11
CA PRO A 29 3.54 -0.25 5.63
C PRO A 29 2.84 -1.35 6.44
N ILE A 30 2.31 -2.34 5.73
CA ILE A 30 1.68 -3.53 6.27
C ILE A 30 2.77 -4.55 6.57
N LYS A 31 2.83 -5.04 7.81
CA LYS A 31 3.72 -6.13 8.20
C LYS A 31 3.06 -7.49 7.93
N GLN A 32 3.88 -8.53 7.75
CA GLN A 32 3.40 -9.89 7.45
C GLN A 32 2.51 -10.48 8.55
N ASN A 33 2.63 -10.00 9.79
CA ASN A 33 1.90 -10.53 10.95
C ASN A 33 0.63 -9.73 11.32
N GLU A 34 0.21 -8.77 10.49
CA GLU A 34 -0.97 -7.94 10.76
C GLU A 34 -2.22 -8.44 10.05
N ASN A 35 -3.38 -8.21 10.68
CA ASN A 35 -4.68 -8.54 10.12
C ASN A 35 -5.00 -7.62 8.94
N VAL A 36 -4.80 -8.16 7.73
CA VAL A 36 -5.00 -7.41 6.49
C VAL A 36 -6.09 -8.02 5.64
N ILE A 37 -6.78 -7.16 4.93
CA ILE A 37 -7.80 -7.53 3.96
C ILE A 37 -7.48 -6.85 2.65
N LYS A 38 -7.87 -7.50 1.55
CA LYS A 38 -7.73 -6.94 0.21
C LYS A 38 -9.10 -6.53 -0.32
N CYS A 39 -9.13 -5.41 -1.03
CA CYS A 39 -10.33 -5.03 -1.76
C CYS A 39 -10.60 -6.04 -2.91
N PRO A 40 -11.80 -6.64 -3.03
CA PRO A 40 -12.11 -7.58 -4.11
C PRO A 40 -12.01 -6.96 -5.51
N HIS A 41 -12.17 -5.64 -5.64
CA HIS A 41 -12.17 -4.96 -6.94
C HIS A 41 -10.80 -4.47 -7.41
N CYS A 42 -10.00 -3.89 -6.51
CA CYS A 42 -8.68 -3.33 -6.87
C CYS A 42 -7.50 -4.13 -6.31
N LYS A 43 -7.77 -5.18 -5.52
CA LYS A 43 -6.77 -6.08 -4.93
C LYS A 43 -5.72 -5.37 -4.06
N LYS A 44 -5.98 -4.12 -3.65
CA LYS A 44 -5.11 -3.37 -2.74
C LYS A 44 -5.35 -3.82 -1.30
N TYR A 45 -4.27 -3.84 -0.53
CA TYR A 45 -4.27 -4.24 0.86
C TYR A 45 -4.60 -3.08 1.79
N ALA A 46 -5.26 -3.40 2.89
CA ALA A 46 -5.56 -2.51 3.99
C ALA A 46 -5.54 -3.29 5.30
N HIS A 47 -5.28 -2.60 6.41
CA HIS A 47 -5.59 -3.16 7.72
C HIS A 47 -7.09 -3.39 7.82
N ARG A 48 -7.47 -4.55 8.39
CA ARG A 48 -8.87 -4.98 8.55
C ARG A 48 -9.71 -3.91 9.23
N ASP A 49 -9.22 -3.41 10.36
CA ASP A 49 -9.93 -2.45 11.19
C ASP A 49 -10.19 -1.13 10.44
N HIS A 50 -9.14 -0.55 9.87
CA HIS A 50 -9.22 0.71 9.12
C HIS A 50 -10.17 0.63 7.91
N LEU A 51 -10.12 -0.46 7.14
CA LEU A 51 -10.99 -0.58 5.97
C LEU A 51 -12.44 -0.89 6.37
N LEU A 52 -12.68 -1.65 7.45
CA LEU A 52 -14.04 -1.89 7.97
C LEU A 52 -14.72 -0.61 8.45
N GLU A 53 -14.02 0.21 9.24
CA GLU A 53 -14.54 1.50 9.72
C GLU A 53 -14.78 2.47 8.56
N TRP A 54 -13.85 2.53 7.61
CA TRP A 54 -14.01 3.33 6.40
C TRP A 54 -15.29 2.95 5.63
N ILE A 55 -15.55 1.66 5.48
CA ILE A 55 -16.73 1.17 4.76
C ILE A 55 -18.01 1.42 5.53
N LYS A 56 -17.98 1.30 6.86
CA LYS A 56 -19.12 1.60 7.72
C LYS A 56 -19.59 3.04 7.53
N ILE A 57 -18.67 3.98 7.33
CA ILE A 57 -18.96 5.42 7.17
C ILE A 57 -19.24 5.78 5.70
N LYS A 58 -18.42 5.29 4.75
CA LYS A 58 -18.43 5.75 3.34
C LYS A 58 -19.07 4.76 2.37
N GLY A 59 -19.15 3.47 2.70
CA GLY A 59 -19.70 2.42 1.83
C GLY A 59 -18.94 2.19 0.52
N LYS A 60 -17.69 2.64 0.41
CA LYS A 60 -16.88 2.55 -0.82
C LYS A 60 -15.39 2.41 -0.54
N CYS A 61 -14.64 1.84 -1.48
CA CYS A 61 -13.19 1.72 -1.39
C CYS A 61 -12.52 3.09 -1.49
N PRO A 62 -11.56 3.43 -0.61
CA PRO A 62 -10.83 4.72 -0.66
C PRO A 62 -9.93 4.83 -1.90
N PHE A 63 -9.46 3.71 -2.45
CA PHE A 63 -8.52 3.71 -3.57
C PHE A 63 -9.20 3.67 -4.94
N CYS A 64 -10.20 2.79 -5.13
CA CYS A 64 -10.84 2.61 -6.43
C CYS A 64 -12.26 3.20 -6.54
N GLY A 65 -12.81 3.75 -5.45
CA GLY A 65 -14.12 4.40 -5.43
C GLY A 65 -15.33 3.48 -5.60
N ARG A 66 -15.13 2.18 -5.90
CA ARG A 66 -16.23 1.22 -6.03
C ARG A 66 -16.92 0.97 -4.69
N LYS A 67 -18.25 0.76 -4.75
CA LYS A 67 -19.05 0.38 -3.58
C LYS A 67 -18.45 -0.88 -2.96
N LEU A 68 -18.27 -0.83 -1.64
CA LEU A 68 -17.79 -1.97 -0.87
C LEU A 68 -18.70 -2.13 0.33
N SER A 69 -19.04 -3.36 0.66
CA SER A 69 -19.81 -3.70 1.85
C SER A 69 -19.01 -4.67 2.71
N GLN A 70 -19.19 -4.58 4.04
CA GLN A 70 -18.45 -5.39 5.01
C GLN A 70 -18.63 -6.91 4.77
N ASN A 71 -19.78 -7.31 4.21
CA ASN A 71 -20.05 -8.72 3.90
C ASN A 71 -19.14 -9.29 2.81
N GLN A 72 -18.61 -8.45 1.91
CA GLN A 72 -17.68 -8.87 0.85
C GLN A 72 -16.21 -8.97 1.32
N LEU A 73 -15.94 -8.62 2.58
CA LEU A 73 -14.61 -8.66 3.19
C LEU A 73 -14.45 -9.78 4.21
N LYS A 74 -15.51 -10.57 4.46
CA LYS A 74 -15.45 -11.76 5.28
C LYS A 74 -15.00 -12.92 4.39
N SER A 75 -13.72 -13.25 4.45
CA SER A 75 -13.15 -14.49 3.93
C SER A 75 -12.21 -15.05 4.99
#